data_AF-A0A1Y3W9X9-F1
#
_entry.id   AF-A0A1Y3W9X9-F1
#
_cell.length_a   1.000
_cell.length_b   1.000
_cell.length_c   1.000
_cell.angle_alpha   90.00
_cell.angle_beta   90.00
_cell.angle_gamma   90.00
#
_symmetry.space_group_name_H-M   'P 1'
#
loop_
_entity.id
_entity.type
_entity.pdbx_description
1 polymer ?
#
loop_
_entity_poly.entity_id
_entity_poly.type
_entity_poly.pdbx_seq_one_letter_code
_entity_poly.pdbx_strand_id
1 'polypeptide(L)'
;MDLEYLLLLQRLRESAGAVLTPLMELVSDLAASPATVAAAAFVFWAVDRHFGNFLMMNYVGSSLLTQVIKLTACVYRPWVRDARLHPAPGALDTATGYSFPSGHTQSAMAIYRSIGLWYGKNRPWLARLMGAMVLLTAFSRNYLGVHTFQDVAASILLCGAYLWLNGRLMERVERQPGLDAAVAAGGMAAALLAVVWFSCKSYPMDYLDGVLLVDPLAMMEDGFMAAGLVFGFYPGWLIERRRLRFSTREHRPWQFALAGAALIPMLGLYLLLPRALAPVCGALWAEFISCALLAFYVMAAVPALICRIQRGARRAG
;
A
#
# COMPACT_ATOMS: atom_id res chain seq x y z
N MET A 1 -28.76 -5.75 -8.08
CA MET A 1 -27.83 -5.38 -9.15
C MET A 1 -26.36 -5.61 -8.76
N ASP A 2 -25.80 -4.92 -7.76
CA ASP A 2 -24.38 -5.09 -7.36
C ASP A 2 -24.08 -6.47 -6.75
N LEU A 3 -24.95 -6.97 -5.88
CA LEU A 3 -24.78 -8.28 -5.24
C LEU A 3 -25.15 -9.46 -6.16
N GLU A 4 -26.05 -9.26 -7.12
CA GLU A 4 -26.43 -10.29 -8.11
C GLU A 4 -25.27 -10.66 -9.03
N TYR A 5 -24.47 -9.67 -9.41
CA TYR A 5 -23.21 -9.88 -10.12
C TYR A 5 -22.25 -10.77 -9.31
N LEU A 6 -22.13 -10.55 -8.00
CA LEU A 6 -21.30 -11.38 -7.13
C LEU A 6 -21.85 -12.80 -6.97
N LEU A 7 -23.18 -12.97 -6.86
CA LEU A 7 -23.82 -14.30 -6.84
C LEU A 7 -23.61 -15.06 -8.15
N LEU A 8 -23.56 -14.37 -9.29
CA LEU A 8 -23.17 -14.99 -10.57
C LEU A 8 -21.72 -15.48 -10.53
N LEU A 9 -20.79 -14.64 -10.05
CA LEU A 9 -19.38 -15.02 -9.94
C LEU A 9 -19.15 -16.14 -8.93
N GLN A 10 -19.90 -16.16 -7.82
CA GLN A 10 -19.86 -17.23 -6.85
C GLN A 10 -20.32 -18.56 -7.48
N ARG A 11 -21.44 -18.58 -8.22
CA ARG A 11 -21.88 -19.76 -8.96
C ARG A 11 -20.84 -20.21 -9.98
N LEU A 12 -20.23 -19.27 -10.70
CA LEU A 12 -19.12 -19.58 -11.60
C LEU A 12 -17.97 -20.23 -10.83
N ARG A 13 -17.56 -19.68 -9.69
CA ARG A 13 -16.49 -20.20 -8.85
C ARG A 13 -16.76 -21.60 -8.32
N GLU A 14 -18.00 -21.85 -7.89
CA GLU A 14 -18.46 -23.17 -7.43
C GLU A 14 -18.49 -24.19 -8.59
N SER A 15 -18.71 -23.73 -9.83
CA SER A 15 -18.75 -24.59 -11.03
C SER A 15 -17.40 -24.80 -11.74
N ALA A 16 -16.47 -23.83 -11.66
CA ALA A 16 -15.23 -23.78 -12.44
C ALA A 16 -14.10 -24.69 -11.92
N GLY A 17 -14.36 -25.51 -10.89
CA GLY A 17 -13.40 -26.47 -10.34
C GLY A 17 -12.27 -25.85 -9.49
N ALA A 18 -11.37 -26.70 -8.99
CA ALA A 18 -10.40 -26.36 -7.93
C ALA A 18 -9.23 -25.45 -8.37
N VAL A 19 -9.10 -25.08 -9.65
CA VAL A 19 -7.91 -24.39 -10.17
C VAL A 19 -8.09 -22.86 -10.24
N LEU A 20 -9.29 -22.38 -10.56
CA LEU A 20 -9.49 -20.96 -10.82
C LEU A 20 -9.45 -20.13 -9.53
N THR A 21 -9.93 -20.66 -8.41
CA THR A 21 -9.92 -19.96 -7.11
C THR A 21 -8.49 -19.72 -6.60
N PRO A 22 -7.60 -20.74 -6.49
CA PRO A 22 -6.22 -20.50 -6.08
C PRO A 22 -5.46 -19.56 -7.01
N LEU A 23 -5.75 -19.59 -8.31
CA LEU A 23 -5.17 -18.64 -9.26
C LEU A 23 -5.62 -17.20 -8.97
N MET A 24 -6.90 -16.98 -8.69
CA MET A 24 -7.43 -15.64 -8.36
C MET A 24 -6.93 -15.13 -7.01
N GLU A 25 -6.75 -16.03 -6.03
CA GLU A 25 -6.07 -15.73 -4.76
C GLU A 25 -4.63 -15.29 -5.01
N LEU A 26 -3.85 -16.08 -5.76
CA LEU A 26 -2.46 -15.75 -6.11
C LEU A 26 -2.35 -14.39 -6.83
N VAL A 27 -3.22 -14.13 -7.81
CA VAL A 27 -3.21 -12.85 -8.54
C VAL A 27 -3.55 -11.68 -7.61
N SER A 28 -4.47 -11.88 -6.68
CA SER A 28 -4.80 -10.88 -5.68
C SER A 28 -3.60 -10.60 -4.77
N ASP A 29 -2.97 -11.65 -4.25
CA ASP A 29 -1.88 -11.57 -3.28
C ASP A 29 -0.62 -10.99 -3.91
N LEU A 30 -0.32 -11.32 -5.16
CA LEU A 30 0.83 -10.76 -5.88
C LEU A 30 0.82 -9.23 -5.90
N ALA A 31 -0.35 -8.59 -5.86
CA ALA A 31 -0.47 -7.15 -5.85
C ALA A 31 -0.32 -6.54 -4.44
N ALA A 32 -0.69 -7.25 -3.38
CA ALA A 32 -0.83 -6.71 -2.02
C ALA A 32 0.07 -7.36 -0.97
N SER A 33 0.83 -8.39 -1.32
CA SER A 33 1.63 -9.15 -0.37
C SER A 33 2.78 -8.31 0.24
N PRO A 34 3.20 -8.63 1.48
CA PRO A 34 4.41 -8.05 2.07
C PRO A 34 5.66 -8.26 1.19
N ALA A 35 5.72 -9.36 0.43
CA ALA A 35 6.80 -9.64 -0.50
C ALA A 35 6.86 -8.62 -1.65
N THR A 36 5.71 -8.17 -2.16
CA THR A 36 5.65 -7.16 -3.23
C THR A 36 6.11 -5.78 -2.71
N VAL A 37 5.76 -5.43 -1.47
CA VAL A 37 6.24 -4.21 -0.81
C VAL A 37 7.76 -4.29 -0.54
N ALA A 38 8.25 -5.45 -0.09
CA ALA A 38 9.68 -5.71 0.08
C ALA A 38 10.46 -5.60 -1.24
N ALA A 39 9.88 -6.09 -2.35
CA ALA A 39 10.47 -5.94 -3.68
C ALA A 39 10.54 -4.46 -4.11
N ALA A 40 9.51 -3.65 -3.79
CA ALA A 40 9.54 -2.21 -4.05
C ALA A 40 10.68 -1.51 -3.28
N ALA A 41 10.87 -1.85 -1.99
CA ALA A 41 11.98 -1.34 -1.19
C ALA A 41 13.35 -1.78 -1.74
N PHE A 42 13.47 -3.04 -2.16
CA PHE A 42 14.69 -3.55 -2.80
C PHE A 42 15.02 -2.80 -4.10
N VAL A 43 14.03 -2.56 -4.95
CA VAL A 43 14.19 -1.77 -6.19
C VAL A 43 14.69 -0.37 -5.86
N PHE A 44 14.13 0.27 -4.84
CA PHE A 44 14.56 1.59 -4.38
C PHE A 44 16.03 1.59 -3.91
N TRP A 45 16.46 0.58 -3.15
CA TRP A 45 17.80 0.52 -2.59
C TRP A 45 18.89 0.11 -3.60
N ALA A 46 18.59 -0.80 -4.53
CA ALA A 46 19.62 -1.46 -5.35
C ALA A 46 19.47 -1.31 -6.87
N VAL A 47 18.27 -1.02 -7.37
CA VAL A 47 17.98 -1.04 -8.81
C VAL A 47 17.84 0.37 -9.38
N ASP A 48 16.81 1.09 -8.98
CA ASP A 48 16.51 2.43 -9.49
C ASP A 48 15.88 3.25 -8.36
N ARG A 49 16.66 4.21 -7.85
CA ARG A 49 16.24 5.03 -6.70
C ARG A 49 15.13 6.00 -7.09
N HIS A 50 15.11 6.45 -8.34
CA HIS A 50 14.16 7.45 -8.81
C HIS A 50 12.80 6.80 -9.02
N PHE A 51 12.81 5.65 -9.70
CA PHE A 51 11.61 4.82 -9.83
C PHE A 51 11.11 4.32 -8.47
N GLY A 52 12.00 3.80 -7.61
CA GLY A 52 11.64 3.32 -6.28
C GLY A 52 11.00 4.39 -5.41
N ASN A 53 11.55 5.61 -5.41
CA ASN A 53 10.96 6.77 -4.73
C ASN A 53 9.54 7.07 -5.26
N PHE A 54 9.37 7.12 -6.58
CA PHE A 54 8.07 7.38 -7.22
C PHE A 54 7.03 6.30 -6.87
N LEU A 55 7.44 5.03 -6.97
CA LEU A 55 6.63 3.86 -6.64
C LEU A 55 6.18 3.88 -5.18
N MET A 56 7.10 4.10 -4.24
CA MET A 56 6.78 4.12 -2.81
C MET A 56 5.89 5.29 -2.42
N MET A 57 6.15 6.49 -2.95
CA MET A 57 5.28 7.67 -2.74
C MET A 57 3.86 7.40 -3.25
N ASN A 58 3.73 6.76 -4.41
CA ASN A 58 2.44 6.35 -4.95
C ASN A 58 1.74 5.35 -4.02
N TYR A 59 2.47 4.36 -3.51
CA TYR A 59 1.94 3.35 -2.59
C TYR A 59 1.44 3.94 -1.29
N VAL A 60 2.29 4.65 -0.54
CA VAL A 60 1.92 5.15 0.80
C VAL A 60 0.79 6.18 0.73
N GLY A 61 0.83 7.09 -0.25
CA GLY A 61 -0.20 8.13 -0.33
C GLY A 61 -1.54 7.65 -0.89
N SER A 62 -1.55 6.73 -1.87
CA SER A 62 -2.81 6.14 -2.32
C SER A 62 -3.43 5.19 -1.29
N SER A 63 -2.59 4.54 -0.48
CA SER A 63 -3.04 3.76 0.69
C SER A 63 -3.75 4.66 1.70
N LEU A 64 -3.13 5.77 2.13
CA LEU A 64 -3.78 6.72 3.04
C LEU A 64 -5.10 7.26 2.47
N LEU A 65 -5.12 7.66 1.20
CA LEU A 65 -6.34 8.15 0.53
C LEU A 65 -7.45 7.10 0.52
N THR A 66 -7.12 5.84 0.25
CA THR A 66 -8.06 4.71 0.28
C THR A 66 -8.60 4.49 1.69
N GLN A 67 -7.75 4.51 2.71
CA GLN A 67 -8.19 4.32 4.10
C GLN A 67 -9.03 5.48 4.62
N VAL A 68 -8.73 6.72 4.22
CA VAL A 68 -9.56 7.89 4.55
C VAL A 68 -10.97 7.72 4.02
N ILE A 69 -11.12 7.35 2.75
CA ILE A 69 -12.46 7.13 2.17
C ILE A 69 -13.13 5.91 2.80
N LYS A 70 -12.36 4.85 3.07
CA LYS A 70 -12.87 3.63 3.68
C LYS A 70 -13.48 3.84 5.06
N LEU A 71 -12.75 4.53 5.95
CA LEU A 71 -13.21 4.87 7.29
C LEU A 71 -14.28 5.96 7.31
N THR A 72 -14.37 6.75 6.24
CA THR A 72 -15.45 7.73 6.06
C THR A 72 -16.76 7.04 5.64
N ALA A 73 -16.69 6.15 4.66
CA ALA A 73 -17.86 5.55 4.04
C ALA A 73 -18.44 4.36 4.82
N CYS A 74 -17.61 3.63 5.59
CA CYS A 74 -18.02 2.50 6.43
C CYS A 74 -18.86 1.43 5.70
N VAL A 75 -18.62 1.23 4.41
CA VAL A 75 -19.43 0.29 3.60
C VAL A 75 -19.10 -1.15 4.02
N TYR A 76 -20.10 -1.87 4.49
CA TYR A 76 -19.95 -3.28 4.86
C TYR A 76 -19.57 -4.17 3.67
N ARG A 77 -18.82 -5.22 3.98
CA ARG A 77 -18.38 -6.24 3.03
C ARG A 77 -19.58 -6.98 2.43
N PRO A 78 -19.47 -7.55 1.22
CA PRO A 78 -20.61 -8.18 0.55
C PRO A 78 -21.29 -9.27 1.38
N TRP A 79 -20.52 -10.13 2.05
CA TRP A 79 -21.04 -11.23 2.88
C TRP A 79 -21.69 -10.77 4.20
N VAL A 80 -21.37 -9.56 4.66
CA VAL A 80 -22.04 -8.93 5.82
C VAL A 80 -23.38 -8.34 5.39
N ARG A 81 -23.48 -7.87 4.14
CA ARG A 81 -24.70 -7.27 3.57
C ARG A 81 -25.73 -8.29 3.11
N ASP A 82 -25.30 -9.49 2.72
CA ASP A 82 -26.18 -10.57 2.24
C ASP A 82 -25.59 -11.94 2.58
N ALA A 83 -26.29 -12.69 3.44
CA ALA A 83 -25.85 -14.00 3.94
C ALA A 83 -25.73 -15.08 2.85
N ARG A 84 -26.27 -14.86 1.64
CA ARG A 84 -26.13 -15.79 0.51
C ARG A 84 -24.74 -15.73 -0.13
N LEU A 85 -23.98 -14.67 0.15
CA LEU A 85 -22.64 -14.48 -0.40
C LEU A 85 -21.59 -15.13 0.49
N HIS A 86 -20.90 -16.13 -0.06
CA HIS A 86 -19.82 -16.82 0.61
C HIS A 86 -18.50 -16.39 -0.02
N PRO A 87 -17.62 -15.67 0.68
CA PRO A 87 -16.30 -15.32 0.15
C PRO A 87 -15.40 -16.57 0.06
N ALA A 88 -14.40 -16.53 -0.82
CA ALA A 88 -13.41 -17.60 -0.90
C ALA A 88 -12.59 -17.66 0.41
N PRO A 89 -12.38 -18.84 1.03
CA PRO A 89 -11.73 -18.94 2.33
C PRO A 89 -10.35 -18.29 2.40
N GLY A 90 -9.50 -18.46 1.37
CA GLY A 90 -8.15 -17.89 1.33
C GLY A 90 -8.13 -16.35 1.23
N ALA A 91 -9.25 -15.74 0.87
CA ALA A 91 -9.36 -14.29 0.73
C ALA A 91 -9.86 -13.59 2.01
N LEU A 92 -10.33 -14.33 3.02
CA LEU A 92 -10.91 -13.77 4.24
C LEU A 92 -9.85 -13.12 5.14
N ASP A 93 -8.71 -13.79 5.34
CA ASP A 93 -7.64 -13.33 6.23
C ASP A 93 -7.05 -11.98 5.77
N THR A 94 -7.12 -11.69 4.47
CA THR A 94 -6.63 -10.44 3.87
C THR A 94 -7.74 -9.41 3.61
N ALA A 95 -9.00 -9.73 3.95
CA ALA A 95 -10.15 -8.85 3.75
C ALA A 95 -10.46 -7.99 5.01
N THR A 96 -9.43 -7.38 5.58
CA THR A 96 -9.51 -6.48 6.74
C THR A 96 -10.27 -5.18 6.45
N GLY A 97 -10.89 -4.59 7.47
CA GLY A 97 -11.60 -3.32 7.35
C GLY A 97 -12.85 -3.34 6.45
N TYR A 98 -13.44 -2.16 6.24
CA TYR A 98 -14.61 -1.95 5.37
C TYR A 98 -14.34 -2.29 3.89
N SER A 99 -15.39 -2.37 3.08
CA SER A 99 -15.31 -2.80 1.68
C SER A 99 -14.89 -1.69 0.71
N PHE A 100 -15.49 -0.50 0.82
CA PHE A 100 -15.30 0.57 -0.15
C PHE A 100 -14.19 1.54 0.28
N PRO A 101 -13.19 1.89 -0.55
CA PRO A 101 -12.79 1.25 -1.79
C PRO A 101 -11.84 0.06 -1.55
N SER A 102 -11.60 -0.73 -2.60
CA SER A 102 -10.74 -1.94 -2.53
C SER A 102 -9.26 -1.61 -2.31
N GLY A 103 -8.67 -2.16 -1.24
CA GLY A 103 -7.26 -2.00 -0.89
C GLY A 103 -6.32 -2.79 -1.81
N HIS A 104 -6.67 -4.03 -2.18
CA HIS A 104 -5.85 -4.81 -3.12
C HIS A 104 -5.79 -4.16 -4.51
N THR A 105 -6.91 -3.57 -4.94
CA THR A 105 -6.96 -2.80 -6.18
C THR A 105 -6.13 -1.51 -6.06
N GLN A 106 -6.09 -0.88 -4.89
CA GLN A 106 -5.19 0.24 -4.63
C GLN A 106 -3.72 -0.19 -4.72
N SER A 107 -3.32 -1.30 -4.11
CA SER A 107 -1.94 -1.81 -4.19
C SER A 107 -1.55 -2.15 -5.63
N ALA A 108 -2.45 -2.78 -6.40
CA ALA A 108 -2.25 -3.05 -7.82
C ALA A 108 -2.06 -1.75 -8.62
N MET A 109 -2.87 -0.73 -8.35
CA MET A 109 -2.71 0.59 -8.96
C MET A 109 -1.37 1.22 -8.56
N ALA A 110 -1.03 1.25 -7.29
CA ALA A 110 0.24 1.80 -6.82
C ALA A 110 1.44 1.09 -7.46
N ILE A 111 1.41 -0.23 -7.59
CA ILE A 111 2.56 -1.02 -8.05
C ILE A 111 2.60 -1.11 -9.57
N TYR A 112 1.62 -1.79 -10.18
CA TYR A 112 1.63 -2.06 -11.61
C TYR A 112 1.47 -0.78 -12.43
N ARG A 113 0.57 0.12 -12.03
CA ARG A 113 0.39 1.37 -12.79
C ARG A 113 1.63 2.27 -12.68
N SER A 114 2.34 2.31 -11.55
CA SER A 114 3.60 3.04 -11.45
C SER A 114 4.66 2.47 -12.40
N ILE A 115 4.81 1.15 -12.49
CA ILE A 115 5.70 0.49 -13.46
C ILE A 115 5.30 0.88 -14.90
N GLY A 116 4.01 0.80 -15.20
CA GLY A 116 3.47 1.12 -16.52
C GLY A 116 3.63 2.60 -16.91
N LEU A 117 3.51 3.53 -15.96
CA LEU A 117 3.71 4.96 -16.21
C LEU A 117 5.19 5.31 -16.39
N TRP A 118 6.07 4.67 -15.61
CA TRP A 118 7.50 4.96 -15.62
C TRP A 118 8.20 4.37 -16.84
N TYR A 119 8.07 3.06 -17.04
CA TYR A 119 8.78 2.34 -18.11
C TYR A 119 7.97 2.23 -19.42
N GLY A 120 6.65 2.46 -19.36
CA GLY A 120 5.75 2.28 -20.50
C GLY A 120 5.94 3.28 -21.63
N LYS A 121 6.52 4.46 -21.37
CA LYS A 121 6.83 5.46 -22.41
C LYS A 121 7.71 4.88 -23.52
N ASN A 122 8.67 4.03 -23.15
CA ASN A 122 9.60 3.37 -24.08
C ASN A 122 9.17 1.94 -24.41
N ARG A 123 8.19 1.38 -23.68
CA ARG A 123 7.73 -0.02 -23.79
C ARG A 123 6.21 -0.09 -23.69
N PRO A 124 5.45 0.25 -24.75
CA PRO A 124 3.99 0.32 -24.68
C PRO A 124 3.33 -1.03 -24.36
N TRP A 125 3.96 -2.15 -24.74
CA TRP A 125 3.49 -3.49 -24.35
C TRP A 125 3.48 -3.69 -22.84
N LEU A 126 4.49 -3.15 -22.13
CA LEU A 126 4.58 -3.24 -20.68
C LEU A 126 3.48 -2.40 -20.02
N ALA A 127 3.18 -1.21 -20.55
CA ALA A 127 2.07 -0.40 -20.06
C ALA A 127 0.72 -1.13 -20.17
N ARG A 128 0.49 -1.81 -21.29
CA ARG A 128 -0.73 -2.62 -21.50
C ARG A 128 -0.77 -3.82 -20.56
N LEU A 129 0.34 -4.54 -20.40
CA LEU A 129 0.45 -5.65 -19.47
C LEU A 129 0.16 -5.22 -18.03
N MET A 130 0.76 -4.13 -17.57
CA MET A 130 0.51 -3.60 -16.23
C MET A 130 -0.95 -3.14 -16.06
N GLY A 131 -1.56 -2.57 -17.09
CA GLY A 131 -3.00 -2.25 -17.10
C GLY A 131 -3.86 -3.51 -16.98
N ALA A 132 -3.52 -4.58 -17.69
CA ALA A 132 -4.20 -5.87 -17.59
C ALA A 132 -4.07 -6.47 -16.18
N MET A 133 -2.88 -6.39 -15.56
CA MET A 133 -2.67 -6.85 -14.19
C MET A 133 -3.53 -6.09 -13.17
N VAL A 134 -3.71 -4.78 -13.32
CA VAL A 134 -4.63 -3.99 -12.48
C VAL A 134 -6.07 -4.51 -12.61
N LEU A 135 -6.54 -4.71 -13.85
CA LEU A 135 -7.90 -5.18 -14.11
C LEU A 135 -8.10 -6.61 -13.62
N LEU A 136 -7.08 -7.47 -13.74
CA LEU A 136 -7.13 -8.84 -13.26
C LEU A 136 -7.17 -8.90 -11.73
N THR A 137 -6.39 -8.09 -11.03
CA THR A 137 -6.48 -7.96 -9.56
C THR A 137 -7.83 -7.38 -9.13
N ALA A 138 -8.36 -6.38 -9.83
CA ALA A 138 -9.70 -5.85 -9.54
C ALA A 138 -10.78 -6.93 -9.70
N PHE A 139 -10.75 -7.65 -10.81
CA PHE A 139 -11.67 -8.75 -11.07
C PHE A 139 -11.54 -9.88 -10.04
N SER A 140 -10.32 -10.24 -9.64
CA SER A 140 -10.12 -11.30 -8.65
C SER A 140 -10.82 -10.98 -7.33
N ARG A 141 -10.84 -9.71 -6.89
CA ARG A 141 -11.58 -9.32 -5.66
C ARG A 141 -13.09 -9.47 -5.78
N ASN A 142 -13.66 -9.28 -6.98
CA ASN A 142 -15.07 -9.57 -7.23
C ASN A 142 -15.33 -11.07 -7.27
N TYR A 143 -14.47 -11.83 -7.97
CA TYR A 143 -14.57 -13.29 -8.09
C TYR A 143 -14.45 -14.00 -6.73
N LEU A 144 -13.56 -13.51 -5.86
CA LEU A 144 -13.39 -14.02 -4.50
C LEU A 144 -14.54 -13.60 -3.55
N GLY A 145 -15.46 -12.74 -3.99
CA GLY A 145 -16.67 -12.36 -3.24
C GLY A 145 -16.42 -11.36 -2.12
N VAL A 146 -15.27 -10.69 -2.10
CA VAL A 146 -14.84 -9.83 -0.98
C VAL A 146 -15.04 -8.33 -1.21
N HIS A 147 -15.30 -7.95 -2.47
CA HIS A 147 -15.60 -6.59 -2.91
C HIS A 147 -16.64 -6.60 -4.02
N THR A 148 -17.46 -5.57 -4.07
CA THR A 148 -18.37 -5.24 -5.17
C THR A 148 -17.61 -4.61 -6.35
N PHE A 149 -18.29 -4.53 -7.51
CA PHE A 149 -17.74 -3.85 -8.68
C PHE A 149 -17.44 -2.36 -8.40
N GLN A 150 -18.29 -1.70 -7.63
CA GLN A 150 -18.14 -0.30 -7.24
C GLN A 150 -16.87 -0.08 -6.41
N ASP A 151 -16.54 -0.98 -5.49
CA ASP A 151 -15.36 -0.86 -4.64
C ASP A 151 -14.06 -0.87 -5.46
N VAL A 152 -14.00 -1.72 -6.48
CA VAL A 152 -12.82 -1.86 -7.34
C VAL A 152 -12.76 -0.74 -8.39
N ALA A 153 -13.90 -0.35 -8.97
CA ALA A 153 -13.98 0.76 -9.92
C ALA A 153 -13.60 2.09 -9.26
N ALA A 154 -14.13 2.37 -8.07
CA ALA A 154 -13.78 3.57 -7.31
C ALA A 154 -12.31 3.58 -6.92
N SER A 155 -11.74 2.44 -6.51
CA SER A 155 -10.31 2.33 -6.20
C SER A 155 -9.44 2.66 -7.41
N ILE A 156 -9.77 2.14 -8.61
CA ILE A 156 -9.05 2.45 -9.86
C ILE A 156 -9.12 3.95 -10.18
N LEU A 157 -10.31 4.55 -10.12
CA LEU A 157 -10.49 5.97 -10.46
C LEU A 157 -9.75 6.89 -9.47
N LEU A 158 -9.94 6.63 -8.17
CA LEU A 158 -9.33 7.39 -7.09
C LEU A 158 -7.80 7.30 -7.13
N CYS A 159 -7.27 6.08 -7.19
CA CYS A 159 -5.82 5.88 -7.23
C CYS A 159 -5.23 6.38 -8.55
N GLY A 160 -5.94 6.22 -9.67
CA GLY A 160 -5.52 6.73 -10.97
C GLY A 160 -5.38 8.25 -10.97
N ALA A 161 -6.37 8.96 -10.40
CA ALA A 161 -6.32 10.40 -10.21
C ALA A 161 -5.17 10.81 -9.29
N TYR A 162 -4.98 10.11 -8.17
CA TYR A 162 -3.87 10.35 -7.24
C TYR A 162 -2.50 10.17 -7.90
N LEU A 163 -2.27 9.05 -8.62
CA LEU A 163 -1.01 8.79 -9.31
C LEU A 163 -0.70 9.86 -10.38
N TRP A 164 -1.73 10.32 -11.10
CA TRP A 164 -1.60 11.40 -12.06
C TRP A 164 -1.23 12.73 -11.39
N LEU A 165 -1.93 13.11 -10.32
CA LEU A 165 -1.62 14.31 -9.53
C LEU A 165 -0.21 14.25 -8.94
N ASN A 166 0.17 13.12 -8.35
CA ASN A 166 1.49 12.92 -7.78
C ASN A 166 2.58 13.04 -8.84
N GLY A 167 2.38 12.47 -10.05
CA GLY A 167 3.30 12.66 -11.17
C GLY A 167 3.55 14.14 -11.49
N ARG A 168 2.48 14.95 -11.58
CA ARG A 168 2.58 16.40 -11.82
C ARG A 168 3.23 17.15 -10.67
N LEU A 169 2.93 16.75 -9.44
CA LEU A 169 3.55 17.32 -8.25
C LEU A 169 5.05 17.05 -8.23
N MET A 170 5.47 15.82 -8.53
CA MET A 170 6.89 15.45 -8.58
C MET A 170 7.64 16.19 -9.68
N GLU A 171 7.07 16.33 -10.89
CA GLU A 171 7.64 17.17 -11.94
C GLU A 171 7.82 18.63 -11.48
N ARG A 172 6.86 19.17 -10.72
CA ARG A 172 6.96 20.52 -10.16
C ARG A 172 8.03 20.62 -9.07
N VAL A 173 8.13 19.63 -8.18
CA VAL A 173 9.16 19.55 -7.14
C VAL A 173 10.57 19.44 -7.74
N GLU A 174 10.73 18.80 -8.90
CA GLU A 174 11.98 18.81 -9.64
C GLU A 174 12.34 20.19 -10.22
N ARG A 175 11.35 20.93 -10.73
CA ARG A 175 11.54 22.31 -11.24
C ARG A 175 11.76 23.33 -10.13
N GLN A 176 11.15 23.12 -8.96
CA GLN A 176 11.19 24.03 -7.81
C GLN A 176 11.61 23.26 -6.56
N PRO A 177 12.93 23.02 -6.36
CA PRO A 177 13.41 22.15 -5.28
C PRO A 177 12.96 22.55 -3.88
N GLY A 178 12.66 23.83 -3.62
CA GLY A 178 12.14 24.28 -2.32
C GLY A 178 10.74 23.75 -1.95
N LEU A 179 9.98 23.28 -2.94
CA LEU A 179 8.62 22.75 -2.76
C LEU A 179 8.60 21.39 -2.02
N ASP A 180 9.70 20.64 -2.03
CA ASP A 180 9.79 19.33 -1.37
C ASP A 180 9.47 19.40 0.14
N ALA A 181 9.91 20.45 0.84
CA ALA A 181 9.64 20.65 2.27
C ALA A 181 8.15 20.92 2.52
N ALA A 182 7.50 21.70 1.67
CA ALA A 182 6.07 21.97 1.76
C ALA A 182 5.25 20.70 1.46
N VAL A 183 5.66 19.90 0.47
CA VAL A 183 5.03 18.61 0.16
C VAL A 183 5.16 17.64 1.33
N ALA A 184 6.35 17.54 1.92
CA ALA A 184 6.57 16.70 3.09
C ALA A 184 5.74 17.15 4.30
N ALA A 185 5.72 18.44 4.60
CA ALA A 185 4.91 18.99 5.68
C ALA A 185 3.40 18.75 5.44
N GLY A 186 2.93 18.98 4.22
CA GLY A 186 1.54 18.75 3.83
C GLY A 186 1.14 17.27 3.95
N GLY A 187 2.01 16.36 3.55
CA GLY A 187 1.79 14.93 3.66
C GLY A 187 1.78 14.42 5.10
N MET A 188 2.70 14.89 5.95
CA MET A 188 2.69 14.60 7.39
C MET A 188 1.44 15.16 8.07
N ALA A 189 1.05 16.40 7.72
CA ALA A 189 -0.18 17.00 8.23
C ALA A 189 -1.42 16.20 7.80
N ALA A 190 -1.48 15.75 6.54
CA ALA A 190 -2.57 14.91 6.05
C ALA A 190 -2.67 13.58 6.82
N ALA A 191 -1.54 12.94 7.14
CA ALA A 191 -1.53 11.73 7.97
C ALA A 191 -2.08 11.98 9.38
N LEU A 192 -1.66 13.06 10.04
CA LEU A 192 -2.16 13.41 11.37
C LEU A 192 -3.64 13.80 11.36
N LEU A 193 -4.07 14.59 10.37
CA LEU A 193 -5.47 14.96 10.20
C LEU A 193 -6.34 13.73 9.93
N ALA A 194 -5.84 12.75 9.18
CA ALA A 194 -6.53 11.48 8.98
C ALA A 194 -6.69 10.72 10.30
N VAL A 195 -5.65 10.64 11.13
CA VAL A 195 -5.75 10.01 12.47
C VAL A 195 -6.76 10.74 13.37
N VAL A 196 -6.74 12.08 13.38
CA VAL A 196 -7.76 12.88 14.10
C VAL A 196 -9.15 12.55 13.58
N TRP A 197 -9.34 12.52 12.27
CA TRP A 197 -10.63 12.15 11.67
C TRP A 197 -11.06 10.74 12.09
N PHE A 198 -10.17 9.76 12.01
CA PHE A 198 -10.48 8.37 12.39
C PHE A 198 -10.88 8.26 13.85
N SER A 199 -10.25 9.05 14.72
CA SER A 199 -10.48 8.99 16.16
C SER A 199 -11.74 9.74 16.61
N CYS A 200 -12.08 10.84 15.92
CA CYS A 200 -13.22 11.68 16.27
C CYS A 200 -14.52 11.29 15.55
N LYS A 201 -14.44 10.60 14.41
CA LYS A 201 -15.61 10.16 13.66
C LYS A 201 -16.36 9.07 14.43
N SER A 202 -17.68 9.21 14.51
CA SER A 202 -18.56 8.13 14.98
C SER A 202 -18.68 7.02 13.93
N TYR A 203 -18.59 5.76 14.37
CA TYR A 203 -18.74 4.59 13.50
C TYR A 203 -20.08 3.89 13.73
N PRO A 204 -20.63 3.21 12.70
CA PRO A 204 -21.82 2.41 12.85
C PRO A 204 -21.62 1.30 13.89
N MET A 205 -22.59 1.15 14.79
CA MET A 205 -22.64 0.12 15.82
C MET A 205 -23.88 -0.75 15.58
N ASP A 206 -23.87 -1.47 14.47
CA ASP A 206 -25.00 -2.29 14.03
C ASP A 206 -24.87 -3.72 14.58
N TYR A 207 -25.96 -4.25 15.13
CA TYR A 207 -26.00 -5.55 15.79
C TYR A 207 -26.94 -6.51 15.05
N LEU A 208 -26.54 -7.78 14.98
CA LEU A 208 -27.37 -8.88 14.50
C LEU A 208 -27.37 -9.97 15.58
N ASP A 209 -28.57 -10.33 16.07
CA ASP A 209 -28.74 -11.31 17.16
C ASP A 209 -27.91 -11.02 18.42
N GLY A 210 -27.74 -9.73 18.75
CA GLY A 210 -26.95 -9.28 19.90
C GLY A 210 -25.43 -9.28 19.68
N VAL A 211 -24.96 -9.69 18.50
CA VAL A 211 -23.55 -9.67 18.11
C VAL A 211 -23.28 -8.43 17.25
N LEU A 212 -22.23 -7.68 17.60
CA LEU A 212 -21.78 -6.54 16.82
C LEU A 212 -21.27 -7.02 15.46
N LEU A 213 -21.78 -6.45 14.36
CA LEU A 213 -21.44 -6.89 13.01
C LEU A 213 -19.95 -6.69 12.69
N VAL A 214 -19.39 -5.54 13.06
CA VAL A 214 -17.97 -5.22 12.91
C VAL A 214 -17.50 -4.36 14.07
N ASP A 215 -16.30 -4.65 14.60
CA ASP A 215 -15.66 -3.84 15.63
C ASP A 215 -14.98 -2.61 15.00
N PRO A 216 -15.39 -1.37 15.31
CA PRO A 216 -14.75 -0.16 14.78
C PRO A 216 -13.26 -0.06 15.08
N LEU A 217 -12.78 -0.56 16.23
CA LEU A 217 -11.35 -0.53 16.56
C LEU A 217 -10.56 -1.38 15.56
N ALA A 218 -11.01 -2.61 15.29
CA ALA A 218 -10.44 -3.46 14.25
C ALA A 218 -10.54 -2.82 12.85
N MET A 219 -11.63 -2.11 12.55
CA MET A 219 -11.77 -1.45 11.24
C MET A 219 -10.77 -0.30 11.04
N MET A 220 -10.30 0.35 12.11
CA MET A 220 -9.37 1.48 12.06
C MET A 220 -7.90 1.09 11.88
N GLU A 221 -7.55 -0.17 12.11
CA GLU A 221 -6.17 -0.67 12.13
C GLU A 221 -5.39 -0.29 10.86
N ASP A 222 -5.90 -0.66 9.69
CA ASP A 222 -5.30 -0.34 8.38
C ASP A 222 -5.16 1.18 8.16
N GLY A 223 -6.07 1.97 8.72
CA GLY A 223 -6.04 3.43 8.64
C GLY A 223 -4.86 4.02 9.43
N PHE A 224 -4.64 3.54 10.64
CA PHE A 224 -3.48 3.92 11.45
C PHE A 224 -2.17 3.45 10.83
N MET A 225 -2.13 2.24 10.25
CA MET A 225 -0.98 1.75 9.49
C MET A 225 -0.65 2.68 8.31
N ALA A 226 -1.63 3.01 7.48
CA ALA A 226 -1.43 3.87 6.31
C ALA A 226 -0.99 5.30 6.70
N ALA A 227 -1.58 5.86 7.76
CA ALA A 227 -1.16 7.16 8.29
C ALA A 227 0.28 7.12 8.82
N GLY A 228 0.65 6.05 9.54
CA GLY A 228 2.01 5.81 10.02
C GLY A 228 3.01 5.76 8.85
N LEU A 229 2.72 4.96 7.82
CA LEU A 229 3.56 4.86 6.63
C LEU A 229 3.82 6.24 6.00
N VAL A 230 2.78 7.04 5.82
CA VAL A 230 2.91 8.40 5.26
C VAL A 230 3.72 9.32 6.18
N PHE A 231 3.43 9.30 7.48
CA PHE A 231 4.11 10.14 8.47
C PHE A 231 5.62 9.85 8.55
N GLY A 232 6.02 8.58 8.48
CA GLY A 232 7.43 8.16 8.46
C GLY A 232 8.14 8.34 7.11
N PHE A 233 7.39 8.20 6.01
CA PHE A 233 7.94 8.29 4.65
C PHE A 233 8.53 9.68 4.36
N TYR A 234 7.77 10.75 4.59
CA TYR A 234 8.15 12.11 4.19
C TYR A 234 9.44 12.66 4.83
N PRO A 235 9.69 12.55 6.16
CA PRO A 235 10.97 12.95 6.73
C PRO A 235 12.12 12.10 6.17
N GLY A 236 11.89 10.80 5.95
CA GLY A 236 12.89 9.94 5.33
C GLY A 236 13.23 10.36 3.90
N TRP A 237 12.21 10.64 3.09
CA TRP A 237 12.33 11.14 1.72
C TRP A 237 13.05 12.50 1.64
N LEU A 238 12.77 13.43 2.56
CA LEU A 238 13.51 14.70 2.63
C LEU A 238 14.99 14.51 2.97
N ILE A 239 15.30 13.63 3.93
CA ILE A 239 16.69 13.31 4.29
C ILE A 239 17.42 12.70 3.10
N GLU A 240 16.78 11.74 2.43
CA GLU A 240 17.29 11.10 1.22
C GLU A 240 17.61 12.15 0.15
N ARG A 241 16.61 12.96 -0.22
CA ARG A 241 16.69 13.95 -1.30
C ARG A 241 17.69 15.07 -1.02
N ARG A 242 17.71 15.61 0.20
CA ARG A 242 18.49 16.81 0.53
C ARG A 242 19.88 16.50 1.08
N ARG A 243 20.04 15.42 1.86
CA ARG A 243 21.30 15.13 2.59
C ARG A 243 22.05 13.92 2.05
N LEU A 244 21.38 12.80 1.83
CA LEU A 244 22.05 11.56 1.45
C LEU A 244 22.44 11.55 -0.03
N ARG A 245 21.47 11.85 -0.91
CA ARG A 245 21.60 11.82 -2.37
C ARG A 245 22.28 10.52 -2.84
N PHE A 246 21.91 9.39 -2.25
CA PHE A 246 22.56 8.10 -2.49
C PHE A 246 22.36 7.65 -3.95
N SER A 247 23.36 7.02 -4.55
CA SER A 247 23.31 6.65 -5.98
C SER A 247 23.08 5.15 -6.15
N THR A 248 22.25 4.79 -7.12
CA THR A 248 22.07 3.43 -7.65
C THR A 248 22.68 3.27 -9.07
N ARG A 249 23.47 4.25 -9.54
CA ARG A 249 24.09 4.22 -10.88
C ARG A 249 25.15 3.14 -11.05
N GLU A 250 25.86 2.81 -9.97
CA GLU A 250 26.90 1.78 -9.97
C GLU A 250 26.31 0.52 -9.34
N HIS A 251 25.93 -0.47 -10.16
CA HIS A 251 25.36 -1.74 -9.71
C HIS A 251 26.45 -2.64 -9.10
N ARG A 252 26.90 -2.30 -7.89
CA ARG A 252 27.93 -3.07 -7.16
C ARG A 252 27.31 -4.26 -6.43
N PRO A 253 27.90 -5.48 -6.47
CA PRO A 253 27.33 -6.67 -5.83
C PRO A 253 27.03 -6.51 -4.34
N TRP A 254 27.88 -5.79 -3.60
CA TRP A 254 27.67 -5.54 -2.17
C TRP A 254 26.39 -4.74 -1.88
N GLN A 255 25.95 -3.88 -2.81
CA GLN A 255 24.74 -3.07 -2.63
C GLN A 255 23.49 -3.95 -2.73
N PHE A 256 23.47 -4.94 -3.63
CA PHE A 256 22.40 -5.93 -3.71
C PHE A 256 22.39 -6.83 -2.47
N ALA A 257 23.57 -7.27 -2.01
CA ALA A 257 23.68 -8.07 -0.78
C ALA A 257 23.17 -7.29 0.44
N LEU A 258 23.53 -6.02 0.57
CA LEU A 258 23.06 -5.15 1.64
C LEU A 258 21.55 -4.89 1.55
N ALA A 259 21.03 -4.62 0.35
CA ALA A 259 19.59 -4.45 0.13
C ALA A 259 18.81 -5.71 0.50
N GLY A 260 19.31 -6.90 0.16
CA GLY A 260 18.73 -8.17 0.58
C GLY A 260 18.78 -8.36 2.10
N ALA A 261 19.92 -8.08 2.73
CA ALA A 261 20.08 -8.16 4.18
C ALA A 261 19.16 -7.17 4.93
N ALA A 262 18.91 -5.99 4.37
CA ALA A 262 18.03 -4.97 4.93
C ALA A 262 16.53 -5.38 4.95
N LEU A 263 16.13 -6.42 4.19
CA LEU A 263 14.77 -6.95 4.25
C LEU A 263 14.49 -7.69 5.58
N ILE A 264 15.51 -8.22 6.25
CA ILE A 264 15.35 -8.94 7.53
C ILE A 264 14.87 -7.99 8.64
N PRO A 265 15.58 -6.88 8.97
CA PRO A 265 15.08 -5.91 9.95
C PRO A 265 13.79 -5.22 9.48
N MET A 266 13.58 -5.04 8.17
CA MET A 266 12.29 -4.56 7.64
C MET A 266 11.14 -5.50 8.03
N LEU A 267 11.32 -6.82 7.85
CA LEU A 267 10.34 -7.82 8.25
C LEU A 267 10.16 -7.87 9.78
N GLY A 268 11.23 -7.72 10.55
CA GLY A 268 11.17 -7.62 12.00
C GLY A 268 10.36 -6.40 12.48
N LEU A 269 10.58 -5.23 11.87
CA LEU A 269 9.79 -4.03 12.14
C LEU A 269 8.31 -4.22 11.80
N TYR A 270 8.01 -4.95 10.73
CA TYR A 270 6.63 -5.25 10.33
C TYR A 270 5.93 -6.26 11.27
N LEU A 271 6.61 -7.35 11.66
CA LEU A 271 5.97 -8.46 12.40
C LEU A 271 6.04 -8.35 13.92
N LEU A 272 7.10 -7.73 14.45
CA LEU A 272 7.42 -7.79 15.88
C LEU A 272 7.13 -6.48 16.60
N LEU A 273 7.37 -5.35 15.93
CA LEU A 273 7.27 -4.04 16.57
C LEU A 273 5.83 -3.67 16.98
N PRO A 274 4.78 -3.90 16.17
CA PRO A 274 3.41 -3.61 16.61
C PRO A 274 3.03 -4.43 17.84
N ARG A 275 3.41 -5.71 17.88
CA ARG A 275 3.16 -6.61 19.02
C ARG A 275 3.89 -6.15 20.28
N ALA A 276 5.11 -5.63 20.15
CA ALA A 276 5.89 -5.11 21.27
C ALA A 276 5.33 -3.79 21.81
N LEU A 277 4.77 -2.94 20.94
CA LEU A 277 4.25 -1.62 21.31
C LEU A 277 2.79 -1.64 21.78
N ALA A 278 1.99 -2.62 21.34
CA ALA A 278 0.56 -2.70 21.66
C ALA A 278 0.27 -2.68 23.18
N PRO A 279 1.02 -3.36 24.05
CA PRO A 279 0.81 -3.27 25.50
C PRO A 279 1.09 -1.90 26.12
N VAL A 280 1.86 -1.05 25.44
CA VAL A 280 2.32 0.26 25.96
C VAL A 280 1.42 1.40 25.50
N CYS A 281 1.02 1.39 24.22
CA CYS A 281 0.30 2.52 23.60
C CYS A 281 -1.05 2.14 22.98
N GLY A 282 -1.46 0.87 23.07
CA GLY A 282 -2.65 0.33 22.41
C GLY A 282 -2.38 -0.09 20.96
N ALA A 283 -3.22 -0.99 20.43
CA ALA A 283 -3.02 -1.61 19.11
C ALA A 283 -2.93 -0.58 17.97
N LEU A 284 -3.85 0.39 17.92
CA LEU A 284 -3.89 1.39 16.84
C LEU A 284 -2.61 2.25 16.79
N TRP A 285 -2.15 2.75 17.96
CA TRP A 285 -0.92 3.54 18.02
C TRP A 285 0.32 2.70 17.78
N ALA A 286 0.32 1.44 18.20
CA ALA A 286 1.40 0.51 17.90
C ALA A 286 1.56 0.31 16.39
N GLU A 287 0.45 0.17 15.65
CA GLU A 287 0.47 0.11 14.19
C GLU A 287 1.00 1.40 13.55
N PHE A 288 0.50 2.56 13.99
CA PHE A 288 0.95 3.85 13.48
C PHE A 288 2.46 4.05 13.69
N ILE A 289 2.96 3.84 14.92
CA ILE A 289 4.38 4.02 15.26
C ILE A 289 5.25 3.02 14.50
N SER A 290 4.83 1.76 14.43
CA SER A 290 5.60 0.72 13.74
C SER A 290 5.71 1.00 12.24
N CYS A 291 4.60 1.39 11.60
CA CYS A 291 4.58 1.76 10.19
C CYS A 291 5.39 3.05 9.91
N ALA A 292 5.37 4.04 10.81
CA ALA A 292 6.19 5.23 10.68
C ALA A 292 7.69 4.91 10.77
N LEU A 293 8.09 4.07 11.72
CA LEU A 293 9.48 3.63 11.85
C LEU A 293 9.92 2.75 10.67
N LEU A 294 9.04 1.87 10.18
CA LEU A 294 9.26 1.07 8.98
C LEU A 294 9.50 1.95 7.74
N ALA A 295 8.61 2.90 7.47
CA ALA A 295 8.75 3.80 6.33
C ALA A 295 10.01 4.68 6.43
N PHE A 296 10.32 5.18 7.62
CA PHE A 296 11.55 5.94 7.86
C PHE A 296 12.81 5.08 7.70
N TYR A 297 12.78 3.83 8.17
CA TYR A 297 13.86 2.86 7.99
C TYR A 297 14.16 2.65 6.50
N VAL A 298 13.12 2.41 5.70
CA VAL A 298 13.27 2.19 4.26
C VAL A 298 13.80 3.44 3.56
N MET A 299 13.26 4.61 3.90
CA MET A 299 13.55 5.87 3.19
C MET A 299 14.85 6.56 3.60
N ALA A 300 15.30 6.40 4.83
CA ALA A 300 16.50 7.11 5.32
C ALA A 300 17.56 6.19 5.92
N ALA A 301 17.20 5.22 6.77
CA ALA A 301 18.19 4.43 7.50
C ALA A 301 19.04 3.56 6.56
N VAL A 302 18.40 2.82 5.65
CA VAL A 302 19.10 1.96 4.68
C VAL A 302 19.90 2.81 3.67
N PRO A 303 19.33 3.85 3.03
CA PRO A 303 20.11 4.77 2.21
C PRO A 303 21.31 5.41 2.92
N ALA A 304 21.19 5.75 4.21
CA ALA A 304 22.29 6.34 4.97
C ALA A 304 23.44 5.33 5.14
N LEU A 305 23.13 4.05 5.38
CA LEU A 305 24.12 2.99 5.46
C LEU A 305 24.82 2.77 4.11
N ILE A 306 24.06 2.69 3.02
CA ILE A 306 24.59 2.60 1.65
C ILE A 306 25.56 3.77 1.37
N CYS A 307 25.14 5.00 1.66
CA CYS A 307 25.97 6.18 1.49
C CYS A 307 27.27 6.14 2.29
N ARG A 308 27.23 5.69 3.55
CA ARG A 308 28.43 5.58 4.40
C ARG A 308 29.45 4.63 3.78
N ILE A 309 29.01 3.48 3.30
CA ILE A 309 29.87 2.48 2.65
C ILE A 309 30.43 3.02 1.32
N GLN A 310 29.58 3.64 0.48
CA GLN A 310 30.02 4.25 -0.79
C GLN A 310 31.09 5.32 -0.57
N ARG A 311 30.96 6.17 0.45
CA ARG A 311 31.95 7.20 0.79
C ARG A 311 33.24 6.60 1.35
N GLY A 312 33.15 5.53 2.15
CA GLY A 312 34.32 4.80 2.64
C GLY A 312 35.13 4.17 1.50
N ALA A 313 34.46 3.48 0.58
CA ALA A 313 35.11 2.85 -0.57
C ALA A 313 35.82 3.86 -1.49
N ARG A 314 35.28 5.08 -1.65
CA ARG A 314 35.90 6.16 -2.44
C ARG A 314 37.11 6.81 -1.77
N ARG A 315 37.29 6.66 -0.46
CA ARG A 315 38.44 7.19 0.28
C ARG A 315 39.61 6.18 0.34
N ALA A 316 39.33 4.91 0.07
CA ALA A 316 40.28 3.80 0.18
C ALA A 316 40.92 3.39 -1.15
N GLY A 317 40.44 3.93 -2.27
CA GLY A 317 41.02 3.76 -3.61
C GLY A 317 41.39 5.12 -4.18
#